data_AF-A0A522BGG6-F1
#
_entry.id   AF-A0A522BGG6-F1
#
_cell.length_a   1.000
_cell.length_b   1.000
_cell.length_c   1.000
_cell.angle_alpha   90.00
_cell.angle_beta   90.00
_cell.angle_gamma   90.00
#
_symmetry.space_group_name_H-M   'P 1'
#
loop_
_entity.id
_entity.type
_entity.pdbx_description
1 polymer ?
#
loop_
_entity_poly.entity_id
_entity_poly.type
_entity_poly.pdbx_seq_one_letter_code
_entity_poly.pdbx_strand_id
1 'polypeptide(L)'
;MSKAALQSVPHVAAAADALPETDPALVRRVFDAQRATALRWRTSTAAERIVRLQRLRDAVLSHQDALHAAFAQDMRKNVMEVDGNEILPVLAEVRDA
;
A
#
# COMPACT_ATOMS: atom_id res chain seq x y z
N MET A 1 -15.15 12.58 -24.71
CA MET A 1 -15.11 11.96 -23.37
C MET A 1 -13.72 12.23 -22.80
N SER A 2 -13.63 13.14 -21.84
CA SER A 2 -12.37 13.71 -21.37
C SER A 2 -11.52 12.66 -20.65
N LYS A 3 -10.28 12.53 -21.13
CA LYS A 3 -9.17 11.84 -20.47
C LYS A 3 -8.91 12.59 -19.15
N ALA A 4 -9.28 11.98 -18.03
CA ALA A 4 -8.93 12.50 -16.72
C ALA A 4 -7.41 12.63 -16.67
N ALA A 5 -6.93 13.86 -16.48
CA ALA A 5 -5.52 14.14 -16.29
C ALA A 5 -5.08 13.43 -15.00
N LEU A 6 -4.40 12.30 -15.15
CA LEU A 6 -3.54 11.75 -14.12
C LEU A 6 -2.55 12.88 -13.78
N GLN A 7 -2.79 13.54 -12.65
CA GLN A 7 -1.78 14.40 -12.06
C GLN A 7 -0.59 13.50 -11.77
N SER A 8 0.43 13.62 -12.61
CA SER A 8 1.73 13.02 -12.39
C SER A 8 2.24 13.54 -11.06
N VAL A 9 2.21 12.71 -10.02
CA VAL A 9 3.01 12.94 -8.83
C VAL A 9 4.45 13.06 -9.33
N PRO A 10 5.17 14.16 -9.04
CA PRO A 10 6.54 14.31 -9.50
C PRO A 10 7.36 13.13 -8.96
N HIS A 11 7.70 12.20 -9.86
CA HIS A 11 8.65 11.15 -9.56
C HIS A 11 10.00 11.84 -9.42
N VAL A 12 10.40 12.08 -8.18
CA VAL A 12 11.78 12.47 -7.89
C VAL A 12 12.63 11.28 -8.33
N ALA A 13 13.28 11.41 -9.49
CA ALA A 13 14.43 10.59 -9.83
C ALA A 13 15.54 10.96 -8.83
N ALA A 14 15.42 10.49 -7.60
CA ALA A 14 16.52 10.48 -6.66
C ALA A 14 17.17 9.10 -6.77
N ALA A 15 18.49 9.12 -6.75
CA ALA A 15 19.32 7.96 -6.48
C ALA A 15 18.79 7.22 -5.23
N ALA A 16 19.34 6.04 -4.95
CA ALA A 16 19.19 5.32 -3.70
C ALA A 16 19.72 6.11 -2.48
N ASP A 17 19.18 7.31 -2.23
CA ASP A 17 19.17 7.95 -0.93
C ASP A 17 18.31 7.05 -0.06
N ALA A 18 18.99 6.18 0.69
CA ALA A 18 18.38 5.44 1.77
C ALA A 18 17.50 6.41 2.55
N LEU A 19 16.18 6.13 2.59
CA LEU A 19 15.29 6.87 3.47
C LEU A 19 15.96 6.91 4.85
N PRO A 20 16.15 8.10 5.44
CA PRO A 20 16.84 8.18 6.71
C PRO A 20 16.12 7.32 7.73
N GLU A 21 16.89 6.66 8.58
CA GLU A 21 16.34 5.88 9.68
C GLU A 21 15.34 6.73 10.46
N THR A 22 14.18 6.14 10.77
CA THR A 22 13.09 6.87 11.42
C THR A 22 13.48 7.20 12.87
N ASP A 23 13.30 8.45 13.28
CA ASP A 23 13.51 8.88 14.68
C ASP A 23 12.72 7.96 15.65
N PRO A 24 13.39 7.32 16.62
CA PRO A 24 12.74 6.49 17.63
C PRO A 24 11.59 7.19 18.38
N ALA A 25 11.68 8.51 18.59
CA ALA A 25 10.61 9.28 19.21
C ALA A 25 9.35 9.33 18.32
N LEU A 26 9.52 9.40 17.00
CA LEU A 26 8.41 9.32 16.04
C LEU A 26 7.80 7.92 16.03
N VAL A 27 8.62 6.87 16.04
CA VAL A 27 8.14 5.48 16.14
C VAL A 27 7.26 5.32 17.38
N ARG A 28 7.72 5.83 18.54
CA ARG A 28 6.94 5.75 19.78
C ARG A 28 5.62 6.47 19.68
N ARG A 29 5.62 7.69 19.12
CA ARG A 29 4.40 8.49 18.93
C ARG A 29 3.38 7.78 18.03
N VAL A 30 3.82 7.21 16.92
CA VAL A 30 2.92 6.49 15.99
C VAL A 30 2.35 5.23 16.65
N PHE A 31 3.18 4.47 17.36
CA PHE A 31 2.73 3.29 18.11
C PHE A 31 1.65 3.66 19.15
N ASP A 32 1.90 4.70 19.95
CA ASP A 32 0.96 5.14 20.98
C ASP A 32 -0.35 5.66 20.34
N ALA A 33 -0.28 6.33 19.18
CA ALA A 33 -1.45 6.80 18.44
C ALA A 33 -2.32 5.65 17.88
N GLN A 34 -1.73 4.49 17.58
CA GLN A 34 -2.48 3.32 17.10
C GLN A 34 -3.31 2.65 18.21
N ARG A 35 -2.98 2.85 19.49
CA ARG A 35 -3.56 2.14 20.64
C ARG A 35 -5.10 2.17 20.66
N ALA A 36 -5.70 3.34 20.50
CA ALA A 36 -7.16 3.49 20.53
C ALA A 36 -7.85 2.74 19.38
N THR A 37 -7.25 2.77 18.19
CA THR A 37 -7.74 2.04 17.01
C THR A 37 -7.60 0.53 17.19
N ALA A 38 -6.46 0.07 17.70
CA ALA A 38 -6.23 -1.35 17.97
C ALA A 38 -7.28 -1.92 18.95
N LEU A 39 -7.60 -1.19 20.03
CA LEU A 39 -8.65 -1.58 20.97
C LEU A 39 -10.03 -1.66 20.31
N ARG A 40 -10.41 -0.63 19.55
CA ARG A 40 -11.69 -0.58 18.82
C ARG A 40 -11.83 -1.74 17.82
N TRP A 41 -10.75 -2.14 17.17
CA TRP A 41 -10.80 -3.19 16.15
C TRP A 41 -11.00 -4.60 16.72
N ARG A 42 -10.62 -4.86 17.98
CA ARG A 42 -10.85 -6.17 18.63
C ARG A 42 -12.32 -6.52 18.79
N THR A 43 -13.18 -5.50 18.87
CA THR A 43 -14.64 -5.67 18.98
C THR A 43 -15.36 -5.35 17.68
N SER A 44 -14.63 -5.20 16.57
CA SER A 44 -15.23 -4.90 15.27
C SER A 44 -15.93 -6.12 14.65
N THR A 45 -17.00 -5.85 13.92
CA THR A 45 -17.77 -6.85 13.20
C THR A 45 -17.05 -7.33 11.94
N ALA A 46 -17.49 -8.46 11.39
CA ALA A 46 -16.99 -8.94 10.11
C ALA A 46 -17.22 -7.93 8.98
N ALA A 47 -18.40 -7.31 8.92
CA ALA A 47 -18.73 -6.30 7.92
C ALA A 47 -17.76 -5.10 7.94
N GLU A 48 -17.42 -4.60 9.14
CA GLU A 48 -16.44 -3.50 9.27
C GLU A 48 -15.02 -3.90 8.90
N ARG A 49 -14.65 -5.18 9.06
CA ARG A 49 -13.35 -5.70 8.57
C ARG A 49 -13.34 -5.79 7.05
N ILE A 50 -14.39 -6.35 6.45
CA ILE A 50 -14.55 -6.46 4.99
C ILE A 50 -14.45 -5.09 4.32
N VAL A 51 -15.10 -4.06 4.87
CA VAL A 51 -15.00 -2.68 4.33
C VAL A 51 -13.56 -2.17 4.31
N ARG A 52 -12.74 -2.49 5.33
CA ARG A 52 -11.32 -2.09 5.36
C ARG A 52 -10.49 -2.88 4.35
N LEU A 53 -10.75 -4.18 4.20
CA LEU A 53 -10.07 -5.02 3.21
C LEU A 53 -10.39 -4.59 1.77
N GLN A 54 -11.65 -4.23 1.49
CA GLN A 54 -12.05 -3.66 0.20
C GLN A 54 -11.31 -2.34 -0.09
N ARG A 55 -11.17 -1.46 0.91
CA ARG A 55 -10.36 -0.24 0.76
C ARG A 55 -8.89 -0.53 0.47
N LEU A 56 -8.31 -1.57 1.09
CA LEU A 56 -6.94 -2.00 0.80
C LEU A 56 -6.81 -2.50 -0.64
N ARG A 57 -7.73 -3.36 -1.10
CA ARG A 57 -7.80 -3.84 -2.48
C ARG A 57 -7.85 -2.67 -3.47
N ASP A 58 -8.75 -1.73 -3.24
CA ASP A 58 -8.95 -0.58 -4.12
C ASP A 58 -7.70 0.33 -4.14
N ALA A 59 -7.03 0.49 -2.99
CA ALA A 59 -5.77 1.21 -2.91
C ALA A 59 -4.65 0.52 -3.72
N VAL A 60 -4.51 -0.80 -3.62
CA VAL A 60 -3.54 -1.57 -4.41
C VAL A 60 -3.80 -1.41 -5.91
N LEU A 61 -5.04 -1.60 -6.35
CA LEU A 61 -5.40 -1.49 -7.77
C LEU A 61 -5.22 -0.06 -8.31
N SER A 62 -5.58 0.96 -7.53
CA SER A 62 -5.40 2.36 -7.95
C SER A 62 -3.93 2.80 -8.05
N HIS A 63 -3.00 2.06 -7.43
CA HIS A 63 -1.56 2.34 -7.47
C HIS A 63 -0.77 1.27 -8.25
N GLN A 64 -1.44 0.41 -9.03
CA GLN A 64 -0.79 -0.70 -9.73
C GLN A 64 0.39 -0.24 -10.62
N ASP A 65 0.20 0.80 -11.43
CA ASP A 65 1.28 1.34 -12.29
C ASP A 65 2.47 1.86 -11.48
N ALA A 66 2.20 2.51 -10.34
CA ALA A 66 3.25 3.02 -9.45
C ALA A 66 4.01 1.87 -8.77
N LEU A 67 3.30 0.81 -8.39
CA LEU A 67 3.91 -0.41 -7.85
C LEU A 67 4.79 -1.09 -8.90
N HIS A 68 4.31 -1.24 -10.14
CA HIS A 68 5.11 -1.80 -11.23
C HIS A 68 6.40 -1.01 -11.45
N ALA A 69 6.32 0.32 -11.48
CA ALA A 69 7.49 1.17 -11.63
C ALA A 69 8.48 1.00 -10.47
N ALA A 70 7.99 0.99 -9.22
CA ALA A 70 8.84 0.80 -8.04
C ALA A 70 9.51 -0.58 -8.02
N PHE A 71 8.77 -1.66 -8.30
CA PHE A 71 9.33 -3.01 -8.37
C PHE A 71 10.34 -3.17 -9.50
N ALA A 72 10.14 -2.52 -10.64
CA ALA A 72 11.13 -2.49 -11.72
C ALA A 72 12.40 -1.73 -11.29
N GLN A 73 12.25 -0.60 -10.60
CA GLN A 73 13.38 0.21 -10.13
C GLN A 73 14.20 -0.50 -9.04
N ASP A 74 13.52 -1.02 -8.01
CA ASP A 74 14.18 -1.51 -6.80
C ASP A 74 14.59 -2.99 -6.93
N MET A 75 13.77 -3.79 -7.62
CA MET A 75 13.93 -5.25 -7.69
C MET A 75 14.15 -5.77 -9.10
N ARG A 76 14.07 -4.92 -10.14
CA ARG A 76 14.19 -5.30 -11.56
C ARG A 76 13.16 -6.34 -12.02
N LYS A 77 12.01 -6.42 -11.34
CA LYS A 77 10.91 -7.31 -11.72
C LYS A 77 10.17 -6.75 -12.93
N ASN A 78 9.76 -7.62 -13.84
CA ASN A 78 8.86 -7.23 -14.94
C ASN A 78 7.39 -7.26 -14.47
N VAL A 79 6.49 -6.60 -15.23
CA VAL A 79 5.06 -6.48 -14.87
C VAL A 79 4.40 -7.83 -14.59
N MET A 80 4.66 -8.84 -15.42
CA MET A 80 4.05 -10.18 -15.25
C MET A 80 4.49 -10.83 -13.94
N GLU A 81 5.76 -10.67 -13.56
CA GLU A 81 6.28 -11.18 -12.31
C GLU A 81 5.68 -10.44 -11.10
N VAL A 82 5.54 -9.12 -11.17
CA VAL A 82 4.92 -8.32 -10.09
C VAL A 82 3.44 -8.67 -9.92
N ASP A 83 2.70 -8.77 -11.02
CA ASP A 83 1.29 -9.15 -10.97
C ASP A 83 1.11 -10.54 -10.39
N GLY A 84 1.88 -11.52 -10.87
CA GLY A 84 1.78 -12.92 -10.45
C GLY A 84 2.19 -13.16 -8.99
N ASN A 85 3.26 -12.51 -8.53
CA ASN A 85 3.88 -12.85 -7.25
C ASN A 85 3.54 -11.87 -6.12
N GLU A 86 3.14 -10.63 -6.43
CA GLU A 86 2.95 -9.60 -5.41
C GLU A 86 1.50 -9.09 -5.37
N ILE A 87 0.92 -8.74 -6.53
CA ILE A 87 -0.41 -8.12 -6.57
C ILE A 87 -1.51 -9.18 -6.45
N LEU A 88 -1.53 -10.19 -7.32
CA LEU A 88 -2.58 -11.21 -7.33
C LEU A 88 -2.69 -11.96 -5.99
N PRO A 89 -1.59 -12.34 -5.30
CA PRO A 89 -1.70 -12.95 -3.97
C PRO A 89 -2.39 -12.05 -2.95
N VAL A 90 -2.06 -10.75 -2.90
CA VAL A 90 -2.73 -9.80 -1.99
C VAL A 90 -4.23 -9.70 -2.30
N LEU A 91 -4.60 -9.64 -3.58
CA LEU A 91 -6.02 -9.59 -3.98
C LEU A 91 -6.77 -10.89 -3.65
N ALA A 92 -6.10 -12.04 -3.78
CA ALA A 92 -6.67 -13.34 -3.43
C ALA A 92 -6.93 -13.45 -1.91
N GLU A 93 -5.95 -13.08 -1.07
CA GLU A 93 -6.12 -13.09 0.39
C GLU A 93 -7.25 -12.14 0.85
N VAL A 94 -7.40 -10.98 0.22
CA VAL A 94 -8.52 -10.07 0.51
C VAL A 94 -9.87 -10.68 0.13
N ARG A 95 -9.94 -11.43 -0.97
CA ARG A 95 -11.18 -12.09 -1.42
C ARG A 95 -11.57 -13.24 -0.49
N ASP A 96 -10.60 -13.94 0.07
CA ASP A 96 -10.82 -15.16 0.86
C ASP A 96 -11.16 -14.86 2.35
N ALA A 97 -11.01 -13.61 2.79
CA ALA A 97 -11.21 -13.13 4.17
C ALA A 97 -12.66 -12.77 4.55
#